data_AF-X6KUX0-F1
#
_entry.id   AF-X6KUX0-F1
#
_cell.length_a   1.000
_cell.length_b   1.000
_cell.length_c   1.000
_cell.angle_alpha   90.00
_cell.angle_beta   90.00
_cell.angle_gamma   90.00
#
_symmetry.space_group_name_H-M   'P 1'
#
loop_
_entity.id
_entity.type
_entity.pdbx_description
1 polymer ?
#
loop_
_entity_poly.entity_id
_entity_poly.type
_entity_poly.pdbx_seq_one_letter_code
_entity_poly.pdbx_strand_id
1 'polypeptide(L)' 'MPQSSDEVLGLPDRDIPKTIRALTDHRALSGLVGRLHRDLGSRDDTLKTKAQAALKKMGFPED' A
#
# COMPACT_ATOMS: atom_id res chain seq x y z
N MET A 1 -3.31 -11.61 -1.75
CA MET A 1 -2.30 -10.54 -1.65
C MET A 1 -3.03 -9.22 -1.79
N PRO A 2 -2.76 -8.20 -0.95
CA PRO A 2 -3.48 -6.93 -1.05
C PRO A 2 -3.25 -6.29 -2.42
N GLN A 3 -4.33 -5.74 -2.98
CA GLN A 3 -4.37 -5.11 -4.30
C GLN A 3 -4.75 -3.63 -4.23
N SER A 4 -5.27 -3.17 -3.08
CA SER A 4 -5.74 -1.80 -2.84
C SER A 4 -5.29 -1.25 -1.48
N SER A 5 -5.34 0.07 -1.35
CA SER A 5 -5.04 0.80 -0.11
C SER A 5 -5.89 0.31 1.08
N ASP A 6 -7.17 0.04 0.84
CA ASP A 6 -8.10 -0.45 1.87
C ASP A 6 -7.67 -1.80 2.44
N GLU A 7 -7.24 -2.72 1.58
CA GLU A 7 -6.76 -4.04 2.01
C GLU A 7 -5.46 -3.93 2.81
N VAL A 8 -4.55 -3.01 2.44
CA VAL A 8 -3.32 -2.75 3.20
C VAL A 8 -3.65 -2.16 4.58
N LEU A 9 -4.60 -1.22 4.64
CA LEU A 9 -5.02 -0.58 5.88
C LEU A 9 -5.73 -1.55 6.83
N GLY A 10 -6.47 -2.51 6.29
CA GLY A 10 -7.11 -3.58 7.05
C GLY A 10 -6.15 -4.63 7.64
N LEU A 11 -4.87 -4.64 7.23
CA LEU A 11 -3.89 -5.58 7.78
C LEU A 11 -3.55 -5.21 9.24
N PRO A 12 -3.51 -6.19 10.14
CA PRO A 12 -2.92 -5.97 11.46
C PRO A 12 -1.41 -5.73 11.32
N ASP A 13 -0.85 -4.81 12.11
CA ASP A 13 0.53 -4.34 11.92
C ASP A 13 1.57 -5.47 12.04
N ARG A 14 1.29 -6.48 12.87
CA ARG A 14 2.13 -7.69 12.99
C ARG A 14 2.27 -8.50 11.70
N ASP A 15 1.30 -8.41 10.79
CA ASP A 15 1.27 -9.17 9.53
C ASP A 15 1.81 -8.35 8.34
N ILE A 16 2.08 -7.05 8.53
CA ILE A 16 2.66 -6.18 7.50
C ILE A 16 4.00 -6.73 6.97
N PRO A 17 5.00 -7.08 7.82
CA PRO A 17 6.29 -7.57 7.32
C PRO A 17 6.16 -8.86 6.52
N LYS A 18 5.30 -9.78 6.99
CA LYS A 18 5.00 -11.04 6.31
C LYS A 18 4.33 -10.81 4.95
N THR A 19 3.41 -9.85 4.90
CA THR A 19 2.69 -9.50 3.66
C THR A 19 3.61 -8.84 2.65
N ILE A 20 4.48 -7.91 3.07
CA ILE A 20 5.50 -7.30 2.20
C ILE A 20 6.42 -8.38 1.66
N ARG A 21 6.90 -9.30 2.51
CA ARG A 21 7.76 -10.40 2.07
C ARG A 21 7.08 -11.26 1.01
N ALA A 22 5.83 -11.66 1.23
CA ALA A 22 5.07 -12.42 0.24
C ALA A 22 4.86 -11.61 -1.07
N LEU A 23 4.64 -10.29 -0.99
CA LEU A 23 4.45 -9.44 -2.18
C LEU A 23 5.73 -9.37 -3.01
N THR A 24 6.88 -9.33 -2.34
CA THR A 24 8.20 -9.39 -2.97
C THR A 24 8.43 -10.75 -3.63
N ASP A 25 8.18 -11.85 -2.90
CA ASP A 25 8.36 -13.22 -3.40
C ASP A 25 7.49 -13.48 -4.64
N HIS A 26 6.28 -12.93 -4.69
CA HIS A 26 5.36 -13.05 -5.81
C HIS A 26 5.52 -11.95 -6.89
N ARG A 27 6.55 -11.09 -6.79
CA ARG A 27 6.77 -9.93 -7.70
C ARG A 27 5.53 -9.01 -7.85
N ALA A 28 4.67 -8.98 -6.84
CA ALA A 28 3.43 -8.21 -6.81
C ALA A 28 3.58 -6.85 -6.12
N LEU A 29 4.69 -6.64 -5.37
CA LEU A 29 4.93 -5.41 -4.61
C LEU A 29 4.93 -4.17 -5.50
N SER A 30 5.66 -4.18 -6.62
CA SER A 30 5.73 -3.05 -7.55
C SER A 30 4.36 -2.70 -8.14
N GLY A 31 3.52 -3.71 -8.40
CA GLY A 31 2.16 -3.49 -8.91
C GLY A 31 1.22 -2.88 -7.87
N LEU A 32 1.38 -3.23 -6.59
CA LEU A 32 0.66 -2.58 -5.49
C LEU A 32 1.13 -1.14 -5.31
N VAL A 33 2.43 -0.91 -5.19
CA VAL A 33 3.02 0.42 -4.99
C VAL A 33 2.67 1.36 -6.15
N GLY A 34 2.73 0.88 -7.40
CA GLY A 34 2.33 1.68 -8.57
C GLY A 34 0.85 2.08 -8.56
N ARG A 35 -0.04 1.26 -8.00
CA ARG A 35 -1.45 1.63 -7.81
C ARG A 35 -1.62 2.67 -6.71
N LEU A 36 -0.94 2.51 -5.58
CA LEU A 36 -0.97 3.50 -4.50
C LEU A 36 -0.45 4.87 -4.94
N HIS A 37 0.64 4.93 -5.73
CA HIS A 37 1.10 6.19 -6.30
C HIS A 37 0.11 6.80 -7.30
N ARG A 38 -0.62 5.98 -8.05
CA ARG A 38 -1.69 6.47 -8.92
C ARG A 38 -2.83 7.08 -8.10
N ASP A 39 -3.21 6.43 -7.01
CA ASP A 39 -4.26 6.91 -6.10
C ASP A 39 -3.83 8.21 -5.39
N LEU A 40 -2.54 8.37 -5.06
CA LEU A 40 -1.97 9.64 -4.60
C LEU A 40 -2.09 10.77 -5.62
N GLY A 41 -2.03 10.45 -6.91
CA GLY A 41 -2.25 11.41 -8.00
C GLY A 41 -3.72 11.73 -8.28
N SER A 42 -4.66 11.08 -7.59
CA SER A 42 -6.10 11.22 -7.85
C SER A 42 -6.62 12.61 -7.47
N ARG A 43 -7.71 13.05 -8.11
CA ARG A 43 -8.47 14.24 -7.70
C ARG A 43 -9.33 14.00 -6.46
N ASP A 44 -9.49 12.73 -6.08
CA ASP A 44 -10.24 12.34 -4.90
C ASP A 44 -9.34 12.37 -3.66
N ASP A 45 -9.61 13.30 -2.75
CA ASP A 45 -8.87 13.46 -1.49
C ASP A 45 -8.97 12.22 -0.60
N THR A 46 -10.06 11.47 -0.65
CA THR A 46 -10.22 10.23 0.14
C THR A 46 -9.25 9.16 -0.36
N LEU A 47 -9.15 9.00 -1.68
CA LEU A 47 -8.20 8.05 -2.28
C LEU A 47 -6.76 8.44 -1.97
N LYS A 48 -6.44 9.74 -2.02
CA LYS A 48 -5.14 10.27 -1.62
C LYS A 48 -4.78 9.90 -0.18
N THR A 49 -5.64 10.24 0.77
CA THR A 49 -5.41 9.96 2.20
C THR A 49 -5.23 8.47 2.45
N LYS A 50 -6.06 7.62 1.82
CA LYS A 50 -5.94 6.17 1.95
C LYS A 50 -4.62 5.63 1.38
N ALA A 51 -4.20 6.14 0.22
CA ALA A 51 -2.95 5.73 -0.41
C ALA A 51 -1.72 6.14 0.42
N GLN A 52 -1.71 7.37 0.94
CA GLN A 52 -0.70 7.87 1.88
C GLN A 52 -0.60 6.99 3.12
N ALA A 53 -1.73 6.72 3.77
CA ALA A 53 -1.78 5.89 4.96
C ALA A 53 -1.32 4.45 4.68
N ALA A 54 -1.67 3.88 3.53
CA ALA A 54 -1.24 2.54 3.13
C ALA A 54 0.28 2.47 2.88
N LEU A 55 0.86 3.46 2.20
CA LEU A 55 2.31 3.54 1.99
C LEU A 55 3.08 3.67 3.31
N LYS A 56 2.60 4.56 4.20
CA LYS A 56 3.16 4.76 5.53
C LYS A 56 3.10 3.49 6.37
N LYS A 57 1.95 2.78 6.35
CA LYS A 57 1.78 1.51 7.08
C LYS A 57 2.72 0.43 6.57
N MET A 58 3.07 0.43 5.29
CA MET A 58 4.07 -0.46 4.71
C MET A 58 5.52 -0.02 4.95
N GLY A 59 5.76 1.13 5.57
CA GLY A 59 7.09 1.65 5.88
C GLY A 59 7.79 2.36 4.71
N PHE A 60 7.04 2.76 3.67
CA PHE A 60 7.59 3.65 2.64
C PHE A 60 7.68 5.08 3.18
N PRO A 61 8.80 5.78 2.96
CA PRO A 61 8.95 7.17 3.38
C PRO A 61 7.94 8.07 2.65
N GLU A 62 7.45 9.08 3.38
CA GLU A 62 6.71 10.20 2.78
C GLU A 62 7.77 11.14 2.20
N ASP A 63 7.94 11.14 0.86
CA ASP A 63 8.83 12.07 0.14
C ASP A 63 8.27 13.50 0.22
#